data_AF-A0AAN8I9L4-F1
#
_entry.id   AF-A0AAN8I9L4-F1
#
_cell.length_a   1.000
_cell.length_b   1.000
_cell.length_c   1.000
_cell.angle_alpha   90.00
_cell.angle_beta   90.00
_cell.angle_gamma   90.00
#
_symmetry.space_group_name_H-M   'P 1'
#
loop_
_entity.id
_entity.type
_entity.pdbx_description
1 polymer ?
#
loop_
_entity_poly.entity_id
_entity_poly.type
_entity_poly.pdbx_seq_one_letter_code
_entity_poly.pdbx_strand_id
1 'polypeptide(L)'
;MQCNLIFHFIFSPLPANIPDMALFSWIDPHDVLDEGFSDSSGVFRLAGATQEFTAMEPALEIYHDCNDGIKNGFRKLRIGLPDQYITAGLVPQKTVNVGVINLELIYKEETRHYVDDEDTDERTSVSPSFLT
;
A
#
# COMPACT_ATOMS: atom_id res chain seq x y z
N MET A 1 21.30 7.00 -8.33
CA MET A 1 20.57 6.91 -7.05
C MET A 1 19.47 5.89 -7.29
N GLN A 2 19.52 4.77 -6.57
CA GLN A 2 18.48 3.76 -6.63
C GLN A 2 17.34 4.27 -5.76
N CYS A 3 16.15 4.40 -6.34
CA CYS A 3 14.99 4.85 -5.59
C CYS A 3 14.55 3.74 -4.63
N ASN A 4 14.34 4.08 -3.37
CA ASN A 4 13.75 3.16 -2.41
C ASN A 4 12.25 3.10 -2.68
N LEU A 5 11.72 1.88 -2.82
CA LEU A 5 10.35 1.67 -3.29
C LEU A 5 9.67 0.55 -2.52
N ILE A 6 8.64 0.90 -1.76
CA ILE A 6 7.80 -0.05 -1.04
C ILE A 6 6.39 0.05 -1.62
N PHE A 7 5.81 -1.11 -1.94
CA PHE A 7 4.44 -1.21 -2.41
C PHE A 7 3.60 -1.91 -1.34
N HIS A 8 2.54 -1.25 -0.89
CA HIS A 8 1.52 -1.89 -0.06
C HIS A 8 0.28 -2.13 -0.91
N PHE A 9 -0.19 -3.37 -0.92
CA PHE A 9 -1.53 -3.68 -1.38
C PHE A 9 -2.44 -3.66 -0.16
N ILE A 10 -3.39 -2.73 -0.14
CA ILE A 10 -4.29 -2.54 1.00
C ILE A 10 -5.73 -2.65 0.55
N PHE A 11 -6.59 -2.82 1.54
CA PHE A 11 -8.02 -2.80 1.36
C PHE A 11 -8.68 -1.83 2.36
N SER A 12 -9.78 -1.20 1.94
CA SER A 12 -10.58 -0.31 2.79
C SER A 12 -12.05 -0.74 2.78
N PRO A 13 -12.64 -1.17 3.91
CA PRO A 13 -14.02 -1.61 3.97
C PRO A 13 -14.99 -0.46 3.73
N LEU A 14 -15.93 -0.66 2.81
CA LEU A 14 -17.03 0.28 2.62
C LEU A 14 -18.02 0.18 3.79
N PRO A 15 -18.54 1.32 4.29
CA PRO A 15 -19.48 1.30 5.39
C PRO A 15 -20.74 0.52 5.00
N ALA A 16 -20.93 -0.66 5.59
CA ALA A 16 -22.20 -1.35 5.56
C ALA A 16 -23.20 -0.60 6.45
N ASN A 17 -24.49 -0.58 6.10
CA ASN A 17 -25.57 -0.06 6.95
C ASN A 17 -25.86 -0.96 8.18
N ILE A 18 -24.80 -1.45 8.84
CA ILE A 18 -24.86 -2.36 9.98
C ILE A 18 -24.11 -1.68 11.14
N PRO A 19 -24.78 -1.37 12.26
CA PRO A 19 -24.20 -0.58 13.34
C PRO A 19 -23.06 -1.27 14.12
N ASP A 20 -22.79 -2.55 13.85
CA ASP A 20 -21.86 -3.39 14.62
C ASP A 20 -20.49 -3.59 13.94
N MET A 21 -20.36 -3.36 12.62
CA MET A 21 -19.10 -3.60 11.90
C MET A 21 -18.05 -2.50 12.12
N ALA A 22 -18.46 -1.28 12.46
CA ALA A 22 -17.54 -0.18 12.77
C ALA A 22 -16.68 -0.44 14.02
N LEU A 23 -17.11 -1.36 14.89
CA LEU A 23 -16.41 -1.73 16.13
C LEU A 23 -15.27 -2.72 15.87
N PHE A 24 -15.34 -3.51 14.79
CA PHE A 24 -14.27 -4.42 14.36
C PHE A 24 -13.26 -3.72 13.44
N SER A 25 -13.69 -2.78 12.59
CA SER A 25 -12.77 -2.02 11.73
C SER A 25 -11.87 -1.03 12.48
N TRP A 26 -12.19 -0.69 13.74
CA TRP A 26 -11.31 0.09 14.62
C TRP A 26 -10.14 -0.74 15.18
N ILE A 27 -10.29 -2.07 15.22
CA ILE A 27 -9.23 -2.99 15.66
C ILE A 27 -8.30 -3.35 14.48
N ASP A 28 -8.77 -3.18 13.24
CA ASP A 28 -7.96 -3.36 12.04
C ASP A 28 -8.01 -2.13 11.09
N PRO A 29 -7.36 -1.02 11.48
CA PRO A 29 -7.32 0.18 10.66
C PRO A 29 -6.39 -0.05 9.46
N HIS A 30 -6.98 -0.45 8.33
CA HIS A 30 -6.32 -0.60 7.02
C HIS A 30 -5.35 -1.78 6.91
N ASP A 31 -5.91 -2.96 6.68
CA ASP A 31 -5.16 -4.18 6.37
C ASP A 31 -4.25 -4.02 5.14
N VAL A 32 -2.94 -4.08 5.39
CA VAL A 32 -1.95 -4.43 4.37
C VAL A 32 -2.15 -5.89 4.02
N LEU A 33 -2.71 -6.16 2.85
CA LEU A 33 -2.93 -7.49 2.31
C LEU A 33 -1.64 -8.15 1.84
N ASP A 34 -0.72 -7.34 1.30
CA ASP A 34 0.62 -7.78 0.87
C ASP A 34 1.56 -6.57 0.77
N GLU A 35 2.85 -6.82 0.95
CA GLU A 35 3.92 -5.83 0.86
C GLU A 35 5.08 -6.37 0.03
N GLY A 36 5.68 -5.51 -0.78
CA GLY A 36 6.86 -5.91 -1.54
C GLY A 36 7.62 -4.76 -2.17
N PHE A 37 8.71 -5.14 -2.81
CA PHE A 37 9.64 -4.24 -3.49
C PHE A 37 9.66 -4.59 -4.98
N SER A 38 9.96 -3.60 -5.82
CA SER A 38 10.27 -3.89 -7.22
C SER A 38 11.63 -4.57 -7.33
N ASP A 39 11.78 -5.45 -8.31
CA ASP A 39 13.07 -5.97 -8.71
C ASP A 39 13.94 -4.90 -9.42
N SER A 40 15.15 -5.30 -9.84
CA SER A 40 16.09 -4.41 -10.53
C SER A 40 15.59 -3.88 -11.89
N SER A 41 14.53 -4.46 -12.44
CA SER A 41 13.87 -4.01 -13.67
C SER A 41 12.64 -3.13 -13.41
N GLY A 42 12.31 -2.87 -12.15
CA GLY A 42 11.13 -2.10 -11.74
C GLY A 42 9.84 -2.92 -11.71
N VAL A 43 9.91 -4.26 -11.83
CA VAL A 43 8.74 -5.13 -11.82
C VAL A 43 8.40 -5.53 -10.39
N PHE A 44 7.12 -5.46 -10.04
CA PHE A 44 6.59 -5.93 -8.76
C PHE A 44 5.33 -6.76 -8.98
N ARG A 45 5.00 -7.61 -8.01
CA ARG A 45 3.77 -8.40 -7.96
C ARG A 45 3.34 -8.51 -6.51
N LEU A 46 2.09 -8.14 -6.25
CA LEU A 46 1.47 -8.27 -4.95
C LEU A 46 0.17 -9.07 -5.07
N ALA A 47 -0.11 -9.89 -4.07
CA ALA A 47 -1.33 -10.65 -3.95
C ALA A 47 -1.62 -10.93 -2.48
N GLY A 48 -2.83 -10.60 -2.04
CA GLY A 48 -3.28 -10.93 -0.70
C GLY A 48 -4.76 -11.29 -0.68
N ALA A 49 -5.21 -11.81 0.46
CA ALA A 49 -6.57 -12.23 0.69
C ALA A 49 -6.95 -11.90 2.13
N THR A 50 -8.18 -11.44 2.34
CA THR A 50 -8.75 -11.19 3.66
C THR A 50 -10.15 -11.79 3.75
N GLN A 51 -10.62 -12.03 4.97
CA GLN A 51 -11.98 -12.46 5.22
C GLN A 51 -12.84 -11.24 5.51
N GLU A 52 -13.55 -10.77 4.48
CA GLU A 52 -14.36 -9.55 4.57
C GLU A 52 -15.84 -9.81 4.29
N PHE A 53 -16.69 -9.18 5.11
CA PHE A 53 -18.14 -9.29 5.01
C PHE A 53 -18.78 -8.10 4.28
N THR A 54 -17.98 -7.08 3.96
CA THR A 54 -18.42 -5.84 3.28
C THR A 54 -17.90 -5.76 1.84
N ALA A 55 -18.40 -4.78 1.09
CA ALA A 55 -17.87 -4.49 -0.25
C ALA A 55 -16.45 -3.95 -0.13
N MET A 56 -15.57 -4.41 -1.02
CA MET A 56 -14.14 -4.15 -0.90
C MET A 56 -13.63 -3.03 -1.84
N GLU A 57 -12.91 -2.00 -1.34
CA GLU A 57 -12.16 -1.02 -2.15
C GLU A 57 -10.64 -1.27 -2.07
N PRO A 58 -10.06 -2.02 -3.03
CA PRO A 58 -8.63 -2.30 -3.08
C PRO A 58 -7.84 -1.07 -3.53
N ALA A 59 -6.67 -0.84 -2.94
CA ALA A 59 -5.75 0.21 -3.36
C ALA A 59 -4.29 -0.24 -3.33
N LEU A 60 -3.51 0.28 -4.27
CA LEU A 60 -2.06 0.20 -4.28
C LEU A 60 -1.51 1.49 -3.67
N GLU A 61 -0.74 1.37 -2.59
CA GLU A 61 0.03 2.46 -2.03
C GLU A 61 1.51 2.29 -2.37
N ILE A 62 2.13 3.36 -2.84
CA ILE A 62 3.51 3.38 -3.31
C ILE A 62 4.26 4.40 -2.47
N TYR A 63 5.24 3.95 -1.71
CA TYR A 63 6.12 4.77 -0.89
C TYR A 63 7.47 4.87 -1.58
N HIS A 64 7.94 6.10 -1.82
CA HIS A 64 9.20 6.32 -2.53
C HIS A 64 9.91 7.62 -2.17
N ASP A 65 11.21 7.68 -2.46
CA ASP A 65 12.06 8.86 -2.35
C ASP A 65 12.62 9.33 -3.71
N CYS A 66 12.10 8.79 -4.82
CA CYS A 66 12.54 9.12 -6.17
C CYS A 66 12.49 10.64 -6.41
N ASN A 67 13.63 11.21 -6.82
CA ASN A 67 13.78 12.65 -7.09
C ASN A 67 13.32 13.55 -5.92
N ASP A 68 13.40 13.08 -4.67
CA ASP A 68 12.90 13.84 -3.51
C ASP A 68 14.01 14.58 -2.74
N GLY A 69 15.28 14.25 -3.01
CA GLY A 69 16.44 14.82 -2.30
C GLY A 69 16.56 14.29 -0.87
N ILE A 70 17.19 15.06 0.02
CA ILE A 70 17.30 14.71 1.45
C ILE A 70 16.17 15.40 2.19
N LYS A 71 15.05 14.70 2.39
CA LYS A 71 13.89 15.19 3.15
C LYS A 71 13.39 14.08 4.07
N ASN A 72 12.82 14.44 5.21
CA ASN A 72 12.28 13.45 6.14
C ASN A 72 11.06 12.74 5.53
N GLY A 73 10.97 11.43 5.72
CA GLY A 73 9.86 10.60 5.24
C GLY A 73 9.85 10.34 3.75
N PHE A 74 8.79 9.68 3.29
CA PHE A 74 8.60 9.20 1.92
C PHE A 74 7.43 9.92 1.24
N ARG A 75 7.51 10.05 -0.09
CA ARG A 75 6.36 10.41 -0.93
C ARG A 75 5.45 9.20 -1.03
N LYS A 76 4.14 9.42 -0.89
CA LYS A 76 3.11 8.38 -0.89
C LYS A 76 2.09 8.65 -1.99
N LEU A 77 2.03 7.75 -2.96
CA LEU A 77 1.02 7.73 -4.02
C LEU A 77 0.01 6.61 -3.74
N ARG A 78 -1.29 6.93 -3.75
CA ARG A 78 -2.37 5.95 -3.60
C ARG A 78 -3.17 5.83 -4.89
N ILE A 79 -3.34 4.60 -5.39
CA ILE A 79 -4.06 4.29 -6.63
C ILE A 79 -5.16 3.29 -6.30
N GLY A 80 -6.42 3.67 -6.51
CA GLY A 80 -7.54 2.74 -6.40
C GLY A 80 -7.50 1.69 -7.51
N LEU A 81 -7.76 0.44 -7.17
CA LEU A 81 -7.81 -0.68 -8.11
C LEU A 81 -9.27 -1.05 -8.41
N PRO A 82 -9.62 -1.52 -9.63
CA PRO A 82 -11.00 -1.87 -9.95
C PRO A 82 -11.47 -3.13 -9.22
N ASP A 83 -12.66 -3.06 -8.61
CA ASP A 83 -13.25 -4.16 -7.82
C ASP A 83 -13.43 -5.47 -8.60
N GLN A 84 -13.56 -5.40 -9.93
CA GLN A 84 -13.72 -6.58 -10.81
C GLN A 84 -12.55 -7.58 -10.77
N TYR A 85 -11.42 -7.20 -10.17
CA TYR A 85 -10.25 -8.05 -9.96
C TYR A 85 -10.26 -8.80 -8.63
N ILE A 86 -11.22 -8.53 -7.75
CA ILE A 86 -11.44 -9.31 -6.52
C ILE A 86 -12.03 -10.67 -6.89
N THR A 87 -11.46 -11.74 -6.35
CA THR A 87 -11.89 -13.12 -6.61
C THR A 87 -12.05 -13.89 -5.30
N ALA A 88 -12.99 -14.83 -5.26
CA ALA A 88 -13.19 -15.66 -4.07
C ALA A 88 -12.06 -16.67 -3.87
N GLY A 89 -11.61 -16.81 -2.62
CA GLY A 89 -10.55 -17.75 -2.22
C GLY A 89 -9.22 -17.06 -1.91
N LEU A 90 -8.26 -17.86 -1.44
CA LEU A 90 -6.95 -17.37 -0.99
C LEU A 90 -5.97 -17.08 -2.13
N VAL A 91 -6.26 -17.55 -3.34
CA VAL A 91 -5.39 -17.40 -4.50
C VAL A 91 -6.13 -16.56 -5.55
N PRO A 92 -5.54 -15.44 -6.02
CA PRO A 92 -6.20 -14.59 -7.00
C PRO A 92 -6.38 -15.34 -8.33
N GLN A 93 -7.60 -15.30 -8.87
CA GLN A 93 -7.89 -15.89 -10.19
C GLN A 93 -7.69 -14.89 -11.34
N LYS A 94 -7.54 -13.60 -11.02
CA LYS A 94 -7.30 -12.51 -11.95
C LYS A 94 -6.28 -11.55 -11.38
N THR A 95 -5.51 -10.92 -12.25
CA THR A 95 -4.49 -9.94 -11.87
C THR A 95 -4.68 -8.67 -12.68
N VAL A 96 -4.60 -7.52 -12.03
CA VAL A 96 -4.56 -6.21 -12.69
C VAL A 96 -3.12 -5.87 -13.08
N ASN A 97 -2.92 -5.37 -14.30
CA ASN A 97 -1.65 -4.77 -14.70
C ASN A 97 -1.80 -3.25 -14.65
N VAL A 98 -1.18 -2.61 -13.65
CA VAL A 98 -1.23 -1.16 -13.45
C VAL A 98 -0.37 -0.38 -14.45
N GLY A 99 0.40 -1.07 -15.29
CA GLY A 99 1.28 -0.48 -16.29
C GLY A 99 2.62 -0.02 -15.70
N VAL A 100 3.21 0.98 -16.34
CA VAL A 100 4.48 1.60 -15.92
C VAL A 100 4.17 2.95 -15.28
N ILE A 101 4.56 3.11 -14.02
CA ILE A 101 4.34 4.34 -13.26
C ILE A 101 5.71 5.03 -13.09
N ASN A 102 5.84 6.26 -13.60
CA ASN A 102 7.06 7.04 -13.42
C ASN A 102 6.98 7.83 -12.10
N LEU A 103 7.80 7.45 -11.13
CA LEU A 103 7.82 8.02 -9.77
C LEU A 103 8.71 9.26 -9.63
N GLU A 104 9.39 9.70 -10.70
CA GLU A 104 10.08 10.99 -10.71
C GLU A 104 9.12 12.18 -10.84
N LEU A 105 7.90 11.92 -11.33
CA LEU A 105 6.84 12.91 -11.53
C LEU A 105 6.16 13.26 -10.21
N ILE A 106 5.57 14.46 -10.13
CA ILE A 106 4.73 14.90 -9.01
C ILE A 106 3.26 14.67 -9.38
N TYR A 107 2.60 13.79 -8.64
CA TYR A 107 1.17 13.49 -8.82
C TYR A 107 0.31 14.39 -7.93
N LYS A 108 -0.87 14.79 -8.41
CA LYS A 108 -1.73 15.78 -7.73
C LYS A 108 -2.18 15.35 -6.33
N GLU A 109 -2.51 14.07 -6.17
CA GLU A 109 -3.01 13.49 -4.90
C GLU A 109 -1.88 12.78 -4.13
N GLU A 110 -0.63 13.08 -4.45
CA GLU A 110 0.52 12.55 -3.72
C GLU A 110 0.63 13.23 -2.36
N THR A 111 0.88 12.42 -1.33
CA THR A 111 1.04 12.86 0.05
C THR A 111 2.45 12.56 0.54
N ARG A 112 2.77 12.98 1.77
CA ARG A 112 4.05 12.67 2.41
C ARG A 112 3.80 11.91 3.71
N HIS A 113 4.47 10.78 3.87
CA HIS A 113 4.47 9.98 5.08
C HIS A 113 5.77 10.24 5.85
N TYR A 114 5.67 10.89 7.00
CA TYR A 114 6.82 11.15 7.86
C TYR A 114 7.14 9.90 8.67
N VAL A 115 8.43 9.62 8.85
CA VAL A 115 8.88 8.64 9.84
C VAL A 115 8.99 9.43 11.14
N ASP A 116 8.06 9.18 12.06
CA ASP A 116 8.09 9.76 13.40
C ASP A 116 9.05 8.94 14.27
N ASP A 117 9.86 9.62 15.08
CA ASP A 117 10.92 8.98 15.90
C ASP A 117 10.35 8.08 17.04
N GLU A 118 9.02 8.01 17.22
CA GLU A 118 8.36 7.25 18.29
C GLU A 118 7.82 5.85 17.88
N ASP A 119 7.82 5.50 16.58
CA ASP A 119 7.30 4.20 16.08
C ASP A 119 8.26 3.00 16.25
N THR A 120 9.10 3.00 17.29
CA THR A 120 10.03 1.89 17.56
C THR A 120 9.39 0.61 18.13
N ASP A 121 8.06 0.49 18.22
CA ASP A 121 7.43 -0.69 18.82
C ASP A 121 6.20 -1.29 18.10
N GLU A 122 6.05 -1.08 16.78
CA GLU A 122 5.14 -1.89 15.97
C GLU A 122 5.84 -2.45 14.71
N ARG A 123 6.50 -3.59 14.91
CA ARG A 123 6.96 -4.58 13.92
C ARG A 123 6.99 -4.14 12.44
N THR A 124 8.19 -3.77 11.99
CA THR A 124 8.78 -4.16 10.69
C THR A 124 7.90 -4.07 9.44
N SER A 125 7.85 -2.88 8.83
CA SER A 125 7.71 -2.72 7.36
C SER A 125 8.62 -1.63 6.78
N VAL A 126 9.11 -0.70 7.59
CA VAL A 126 10.21 0.19 7.19
C VAL A 126 11.48 -0.30 7.88
N SER A 127 12.17 -1.28 7.29
CA SER A 127 13.46 -1.72 7.83
C SER A 127 14.46 -0.54 7.80
N PRO A 128 15.01 -0.10 8.95
CA PRO A 128 16.02 0.94 9.01
C PRO A 128 17.36 0.31 8.67
N SER A 129 17.65 0.13 7.38
CA SER A 129 18.96 -0.38 6.93
C SER A 129 19.61 0.43 5.81
N PHE A 130 19.15 1.66 5.56
CA PHE A 130 19.69 2.52 4.49
C PHE A 130 20.40 3.80 4.94
N LEU A 131 20.88 3.85 6.19
CA LEU A 131 21.92 4.81 6.57
C LEU A 131 23.29 4.13 6.57
N THR A 132 23.90 4.00 5.39
CA THR A 132 25.36 3.98 5.22
C THR A 132 25.75 4.38 3.81
#